data_AF-A0A972C9Q8-F1
#
_entry.id   AF-A0A972C9Q8-F1
#
_cell.length_a   1.000
_cell.length_b   1.000
_cell.length_c   1.000
_cell.angle_alpha   90.00
_cell.angle_beta   90.00
_cell.angle_gamma   90.00
#
_symmetry.space_group_name_H-M   'P 1'
#
loop_
_entity.id
_entity.type
_entity.pdbx_description
1 polymer ?
#
loop_
_entity_poly.entity_id
_entity_poly.type
_entity_poly.pdbx_seq_one_letter_code
_entity_poly.pdbx_strand_id
1 'polypeptide(L)' 'MALDEPKEEDVEIKVDDFTFVVEDVLAENFNVFTIDYSNSWLRRGFTVIPDGRISTC' A
#
# COMPACT_ATOMS: atom_id res chain seq x y z
N MET A 1 -1.65 7.74 -0.72
CA MET A 1 -0.36 7.40 -1.36
C MET A 1 0.32 8.69 -1.77
N ALA A 2 1.60 8.80 -1.48
CA ALA A 2 2.46 9.92 -1.87
C ALA A 2 3.83 9.36 -2.29
N LEU A 3 4.62 10.15 -3.00
CA LEU A 3 6.03 9.83 -3.24
C LEU A 3 6.83 10.39 -2.06
N ASP A 4 7.59 9.52 -1.39
CA ASP A 4 8.40 9.86 -0.23
C ASP A 4 9.70 9.05 -0.23
N GLU A 5 10.70 9.48 0.55
CA GLU A 5 11.94 8.73 0.78
C GLU A 5 11.70 7.60 1.81
N PRO A 6 12.26 6.40 1.62
CA PRO A 6 12.12 5.31 2.58
C PRO A 6 12.79 5.63 3.92
N LYS A 7 12.10 5.36 5.02
CA LYS A 7 12.65 5.47 6.39
C LYS A 7 13.21 4.12 6.85
N GLU A 8 14.09 4.13 7.85
CA GLU A 8 14.75 2.91 8.36
C GLU A 8 13.77 1.84 8.86
N GLU A 9 12.61 2.27 9.36
CA GLU A 9 11.57 1.42 9.93
C GLU A 9 10.49 1.01 8.91
N ASP A 10 10.54 1.52 7.68
CA ASP A 10 9.54 1.18 6.69
C ASP A 10 9.78 -0.20 6.07
N VAL A 11 8.70 -0.86 5.68
CA VAL A 11 8.73 -2.11 4.94
C VAL A 11 8.77 -1.81 3.45
N GLU A 12 9.86 -2.24 2.79
CA GLU A 12 10.02 -2.15 1.34
C GLU A 12 9.45 -3.39 0.63
N ILE A 13 8.62 -3.14 -0.39
CA ILE A 13 8.03 -4.17 -1.23
C ILE A 13 8.29 -3.82 -2.69
N LYS A 14 8.97 -4.72 -3.42
CA LYS A 14 9.26 -4.54 -4.84
C LYS A 14 8.29 -5.37 -5.67
N VAL A 15 7.56 -4.70 -6.55
CA VAL A 15 6.63 -5.33 -7.49
C VAL A 15 6.90 -4.75 -8.87
N ASP A 16 7.31 -5.62 -9.79
CA ASP A 16 7.76 -5.25 -11.14
C ASP A 16 8.83 -4.14 -11.08
N ASP A 17 8.54 -2.97 -11.66
CA ASP A 17 9.43 -1.81 -11.72
C ASP A 17 9.15 -0.79 -10.59
N PHE A 18 8.24 -1.10 -9.67
CA PHE A 18 7.82 -0.21 -8.59
C PHE A 18 8.37 -0.68 -7.23
N THR A 19 8.85 0.27 -6.44
CA THR A 19 9.17 0.07 -5.03
C THR A 19 8.10 0.76 -4.20
N PHE A 20 7.38 -0.02 -3.41
CA PHE A 20 6.42 0.46 -2.44
C PHE A 20 7.06 0.48 -1.06
N VAL A 21 6.78 1.54 -0.32
CA VAL A 21 7.23 1.74 1.05
C VAL A 21 5.98 1.82 1.91
N VAL A 22 5.92 0.98 2.94
CA VAL A 22 4.78 0.90 3.86
C VAL A 22 5.29 1.13 5.26
N GLU A 23 4.67 2.07 5.98
CA GLU A 23 5.01 2.33 7.38
C GLU A 23 4.82 1.06 8.23
N ASP A 24 5.73 0.81 9.17
CA ASP A 24 5.73 -0.38 10.03
C ASP A 24 4.36 -0.63 10.69
N VAL A 25 3.74 0.44 11.22
CA VAL A 25 2.42 0.38 11.85
C VAL A 25 1.35 -0.18 10.91
N LEU A 26 1.42 0.12 9.61
CA LEU A 26 0.48 -0.45 8.64
C LEU A 26 0.80 -1.90 8.31
N ALA A 27 2.09 -2.25 8.24
CA ALA A 27 2.56 -3.61 8.01
C ALA A 27 2.23 -4.56 9.18
N GLU A 28 2.24 -4.05 10.42
CA GLU A 28 1.83 -4.80 11.62
C GLU A 28 0.34 -5.15 11.63
N ASN A 29 -0.50 -4.34 10.97
CA ASN A 29 -1.95 -4.49 10.99
C ASN A 29 -2.51 -5.17 9.73
N PHE A 30 -1.80 -5.05 8.60
CA PHE A 30 -2.24 -5.53 7.31
C PHE A 30 -1.11 -6.23 6.56
N ASN A 31 -1.33 -7.48 6.17
CA ASN A 31 -0.33 -8.26 5.43
C ASN A 31 -0.52 -8.22 3.91
N VAL A 32 -1.66 -7.72 3.42
CA VAL A 32 -2.01 -7.65 1.99
C VAL A 32 -2.74 -6.35 1.69
N PHE A 33 -2.27 -5.67 0.64
CA PHE A 33 -2.89 -4.50 0.05
C PHE A 33 -3.15 -4.74 -1.44
N THR A 34 -4.37 -4.44 -1.89
CA THR A 34 -4.72 -4.37 -3.30
C THR A 34 -4.79 -2.90 -3.72
N ILE A 35 -4.00 -2.52 -4.72
CA ILE A 35 -3.99 -1.17 -5.28
C ILE A 35 -4.56 -1.24 -6.69
N ASP A 36 -5.65 -0.51 -6.93
CA ASP A 36 -6.28 -0.40 -8.25
C ASP A 36 -6.30 1.06 -8.71
N TYR A 37 -6.20 1.30 -10.02
CA TYR A 37 -6.24 2.63 -10.61
C TYR A 37 -7.43 2.77 -11.55
N SER A 38 -8.30 3.74 -11.26
CA SER A 38 -9.41 4.08 -12.13
C SER A 38 -9.11 5.38 -12.88
N ASN A 39 -9.31 5.36 -14.21
CA ASN A 39 -9.29 6.56 -15.05
C ASN A 39 -10.55 6.60 -15.90
N SER A 40 -11.60 7.18 -15.33
CA SER A 40 -12.88 7.42 -16.00
C SER A 40 -13.16 8.92 -16.07
N TRP A 41 -14.18 9.29 -16.84
CA TRP A 41 -14.62 10.69 -16.94
C TRP A 41 -15.03 11.26 -15.57
N LEU A 42 -15.66 10.44 -14.72
CA LEU A 42 -16.20 10.88 -13.43
C LEU A 42 -15.20 10.74 -12.27
N ARG A 43 -14.29 9.76 -12.35
CA ARG A 43 -13.33 9.48 -11.27
C ARG A 43 -11.98 9.08 -11.85
N ARG A 44 -10.94 9.77 -11.37
CA ARG A 44 -9.54 9.45 -11.61
C ARG A 44 -8.84 9.31 -10.27
N GLY A 45 -8.20 8.17 -10.04
CA GLY A 45 -7.42 7.97 -8.83
C GLY A 45 -7.23 6.51 -8.45
N PHE A 46 -6.37 6.34 -7.45
CA PHE A 46 -6.06 5.05 -6.87
C PHE A 46 -7.09 4.67 -5.80
N THR A 47 -7.45 3.39 -5.77
CA THR A 47 -8.20 2.76 -4.70
C THR A 47 -7.24 1.80 -4.01
N VAL A 48 -7.09 1.95 -2.69
CA VAL A 48 -6.26 1.07 -1.87
C VAL A 48 -7.19 0.28 -0.97
N ILE A 49 -7.17 -1.04 -1.10
CA ILE A 49 -8.03 -1.96 -0.35
C ILE A 49 -7.14 -2.81 0.56
N PRO A 50 -7.28 -2.68 1.89
CA PRO A 50 -6.56 -3.54 2.82
C PRO A 50 -7.32 -4.86 3.00
N ASP A 51 -7.00 -5.85 2.15
CA ASP A 51 -7.68 -7.16 2.15
C ASP A 51 -7.18 -8.10 3.24
N GLY A 52 -6.02 -7.80 3.83
CA GLY A 52 -5.30 -8.66 4.75
C GLY A 52 -5.32 -8.25 6.22
N ARG A 53 -6.50 -8.05 6.83
CA ARG A 53 -6.55 -7.77 8.28
C ARG A 53 -5.91 -8.92 9.07
N ILE A 54 -4.87 -8.60 9.84
CA ILE A 54 -4.28 -9.56 10.77
C ILE A 54 -5.27 -9.69 11.94
N SER A 55 -6.11 -10.72 11.90
CA SER A 55 -7.04 -11.02 12.98
C SER A 55 -6.25 -11.59 14.15
N THR A 56 -5.96 -10.78 15.17
CA THR A 56 -5.46 -11.27 16.44
C THR A 56 -6.64 -11.81 17.24
N CYS A 57 -6.77 -13.14 17.32
CA CYS A 57 -7.63 -13.80 18.29
C CYS A 57 -7.02 -13.73 19.69
#